data_AF-A0A381XMR0-F1
#
_entry.id   AF-A0A381XMR0-F1
#
_cell.length_a   1.000
_cell.length_b   1.000
_cell.length_c   1.000
_cell.angle_alpha   90.00
_cell.angle_beta   90.00
_cell.angle_gamma   90.00
#
_symmetry.space_group_name_H-M   'P 1'
#
loop_
_entity.id
_entity.type
_entity.pdbx_description
1 polymer ?
#
loop_
_entity_poly.entity_id
_entity_poly.type
_entity_poly.pdbx_seq_one_letter_code
_entity_poly.pdbx_strand_id
1 'polypeptide(L)'
;MVDKLNKLFSGITVIIIFWGLFWLLNGLDKFYNGTNQPNLAVTKGVVMAPESESEILYKMHPMEPVGWFGVNRDAKMIGYFERLGIHKNVALGSLYSIAVLEVLIGLGFLYSLFAGERRHDIVRLTFKISMGIFLSFSIFDILCGDRTELWEHGTFLILATIHYIYILFAVPGKEFDKIRDKILG
;
A
#
# COMPACT_ATOMS: atom_id res chain seq x y z
N MET A 1 11.65 30.11 17.14
CA MET A 1 11.55 29.52 15.77
C MET A 1 11.89 28.04 15.79
N VAL A 2 13.03 27.66 16.37
CA VAL A 2 13.45 26.25 16.56
C VAL A 2 12.42 25.42 17.34
N ASP A 3 11.85 25.92 18.43
CA ASP A 3 10.82 25.17 19.19
C ASP A 3 9.53 24.91 18.40
N LYS A 4 9.14 25.85 17.51
CA LYS A 4 8.00 25.64 16.62
C LYS A 4 8.32 24.57 15.57
N LEU A 5 9.54 24.58 15.02
CA LEU A 5 10.02 23.55 14.10
C LEU A 5 10.12 22.18 14.76
N ASN A 6 10.63 22.07 15.99
CA ASN A 6 10.71 20.80 16.73
C ASN A 6 9.34 20.21 17.04
N LYS A 7 8.34 21.05 17.37
CA LYS A 7 6.96 20.58 17.54
C LYS A 7 6.31 20.18 16.20
N LEU A 8 6.59 20.93 15.13
CA LEU A 8 6.09 20.63 13.78
C LEU A 8 6.66 19.31 13.24
N PHE A 9 7.97 19.12 13.36
CA PHE A 9 8.73 17.92 12.97
C PHE A 9 8.89 16.92 14.13
N SER A 10 7.91 16.84 15.02
CA SER A 10 7.91 15.76 16.00
C SER A 10 7.80 14.41 15.29
N GLY A 11 8.43 13.37 15.84
CA GLY A 11 8.39 12.02 15.25
C GLY A 11 6.95 11.53 14.99
N ILE A 12 6.00 11.89 15.87
CA ILE A 12 4.58 11.58 15.70
C ILE A 12 3.99 12.26 14.46
N THR A 13 4.30 13.54 14.23
CA THR A 13 3.82 14.24 13.03
C THR A 13 4.40 13.63 11.76
N VAL A 14 5.69 13.27 11.76
CA VAL A 14 6.34 12.60 10.63
C VAL A 14 5.68 11.25 10.34
N ILE A 15 5.43 10.44 11.36
CA ILE A 15 4.75 9.14 11.22
C ILE A 15 3.34 9.32 10.65
N ILE A 16 2.57 10.29 11.13
CA ILE A 16 1.22 10.57 10.63
C ILE A 16 1.26 10.98 9.16
N ILE A 17 2.17 11.88 8.78
CA ILE A 17 2.32 12.33 7.39
C ILE A 17 2.74 11.15 6.51
N PHE A 18 3.71 10.35 6.95
CA PHE A 18 4.16 9.16 6.23
C PHE A 18 3.00 8.21 5.93
N TRP A 19 2.24 7.79 6.95
CA TRP A 19 1.12 6.87 6.75
C TRP A 19 -0.04 7.50 5.97
N GLY A 20 -0.29 8.80 6.17
CA GLY A 20 -1.29 9.53 5.40
C GLY A 20 -0.97 9.56 3.92
N LEU A 21 0.26 9.91 3.55
CA LEU A 21 0.73 9.92 2.17
C LEU A 21 0.84 8.51 1.60
N PHE A 22 1.33 7.54 2.38
CA PHE A 22 1.42 6.14 1.96
C PHE A 22 0.06 5.61 1.49
N TRP A 23 -0.97 5.72 2.34
CA TRP A 23 -2.31 5.23 2.00
C TRP A 23 -2.98 6.05 0.90
N LEU A 24 -2.85 7.37 0.94
CA LEU A 24 -3.42 8.25 -0.07
C LEU A 24 -2.84 7.97 -1.46
N LEU A 25 -1.51 7.93 -1.58
CA LEU A 25 -0.85 7.70 -2.86
C LEU A 25 -1.06 6.28 -3.35
N ASN A 26 -1.10 5.27 -2.47
CA ASN A 26 -1.38 3.89 -2.87
C ASN A 26 -2.82 3.70 -3.39
N GLY A 27 -3.78 4.42 -2.81
CA GLY A 27 -5.15 4.44 -3.30
C GLY A 27 -5.28 5.21 -4.62
N LEU A 28 -4.64 6.37 -4.74
CA LEU A 28 -4.63 7.16 -5.98
C LEU A 28 -3.94 6.43 -7.13
N ASP A 29 -2.85 5.70 -6.87
CA ASP A 29 -2.15 4.85 -7.85
C ASP A 29 -3.11 3.90 -8.59
N LYS A 30 -4.07 3.31 -7.87
CA LYS A 30 -5.07 2.40 -8.46
C LYS A 30 -6.04 3.11 -9.42
N PHE A 31 -6.29 4.40 -9.24
CA PHE A 31 -7.11 5.19 -10.17
C PHE A 31 -6.30 5.71 -11.36
N TYR A 32 -5.01 6.02 -11.17
CA TYR A 32 -4.10 6.50 -12.21
C TYR A 32 -3.28 5.35 -12.81
N ASN A 33 -3.98 4.27 -13.15
CA ASN A 33 -3.37 3.03 -13.59
C ASN A 33 -2.52 3.20 -14.86
N GLY A 34 -1.34 2.60 -14.90
CA GLY A 34 -0.48 2.62 -16.08
C GLY A 34 -0.96 1.68 -17.19
N THR A 35 -0.62 2.02 -18.43
CA THR A 35 -0.83 1.13 -19.59
C THR A 35 0.38 0.25 -19.80
N ASN A 36 0.20 -1.06 -20.04
CA ASN A 36 1.31 -1.91 -20.45
C ASN A 36 1.61 -1.61 -21.93
N GLN A 37 2.83 -1.16 -22.22
CA GLN A 37 3.32 -0.86 -23.56
C GLN A 37 4.53 -1.72 -23.88
N PRO A 38 4.75 -2.11 -25.14
CA PRO A 38 5.94 -2.87 -25.52
C PRO A 38 7.20 -2.03 -25.32
N ASN A 39 8.19 -2.55 -24.60
CA ASN A 39 9.51 -1.95 -24.51
C ASN A 39 10.28 -2.22 -25.82
N LEU A 40 10.31 -1.20 -26.66
CA LEU A 40 10.99 -1.24 -27.96
C LEU A 40 12.53 -1.14 -27.84
N ALA A 41 13.06 -0.73 -26.68
CA ALA A 41 14.49 -0.59 -26.46
C ALA A 41 15.19 -1.92 -26.18
N VAL A 42 14.45 -2.98 -25.83
CA VAL A 42 15.01 -4.28 -25.46
C VAL A 42 14.28 -5.39 -26.21
N THR A 43 14.95 -6.06 -27.16
CA THR A 43 14.40 -7.26 -27.83
C THR A 43 14.81 -8.50 -27.03
N LYS A 44 13.87 -9.32 -26.55
CA LYS A 44 14.20 -10.55 -25.79
C LYS A 44 13.56 -11.83 -26.32
N GLY A 45 13.12 -11.84 -27.58
CA GLY A 45 12.76 -13.08 -28.24
C GLY A 45 12.52 -12.89 -29.73
N VAL A 46 12.97 -13.85 -30.52
CA VAL A 46 12.79 -13.89 -31.96
C VAL A 46 12.27 -15.27 -32.32
N VAL A 47 11.15 -15.35 -33.04
CA VAL A 47 10.63 -16.61 -33.58
C VAL A 47 11.12 -16.75 -35.01
N MET A 48 11.88 -17.81 -35.30
CA MET A 48 12.42 -18.12 -36.63
C MET A 48 11.48 -19.05 -37.40
N ALA A 49 11.52 -18.97 -38.74
CA ALA A 49 10.80 -19.90 -39.59
C ALA A 49 11.38 -21.33 -39.44
N PRO A 50 10.54 -22.39 -39.48
CA PRO A 50 11.00 -23.77 -39.29
C PRO A 50 12.07 -24.23 -40.28
N GLU A 51 12.15 -23.58 -41.45
CA GLU A 51 12.99 -23.97 -42.58
C GLU A 51 14.12 -22.97 -42.88
N SER A 52 14.26 -21.89 -42.09
CA SER A 52 15.27 -20.85 -42.33
C SER A 52 15.82 -20.29 -41.01
N GLU A 53 17.13 -20.46 -40.80
CA GLU A 53 17.87 -19.86 -39.67
C GLU A 53 18.04 -18.33 -39.81
N SER A 54 17.62 -17.75 -40.95
CA SER A 54 17.85 -16.34 -41.27
C SER A 54 16.56 -15.50 -41.34
N GLU A 55 15.39 -16.14 -41.35
CA GLU A 55 14.11 -15.46 -41.48
C GLU A 55 13.41 -15.31 -40.13
N ILE A 56 13.32 -14.06 -39.68
CA ILE A 56 12.63 -13.68 -38.45
C ILE A 56 11.15 -13.46 -38.77
N LEU A 57 10.28 -14.33 -38.25
CA LEU A 57 8.84 -14.20 -38.42
C LEU A 57 8.22 -13.19 -37.43
N TYR A 58 8.65 -13.22 -36.17
CA TYR A 58 8.12 -12.34 -35.13
C TYR A 58 9.22 -11.87 -34.18
N LYS A 59 9.18 -10.57 -33.83
CA LYS A 59 9.97 -9.98 -32.75
C LYS A 59 9.08 -9.78 -31.53
N MET A 60 9.47 -10.39 -30.40
CA MET A 60 8.76 -10.25 -29.13
C MET A 60 9.44 -9.19 -28.28
N HIS A 61 8.65 -8.22 -27.83
CA HIS A 61 9.07 -7.16 -26.92
C HIS A 61 8.51 -7.44 -25.52
N PRO A 62 9.31 -7.31 -24.44
CA PRO A 62 8.78 -7.34 -23.09
C PRO A 62 7.83 -6.14 -22.89
N MET A 63 6.74 -6.33 -22.16
CA MET A 63 5.81 -5.25 -21.83
C MET A 63 6.32 -4.50 -20.60
N GLU A 64 6.26 -3.18 -20.65
CA GLU A 64 6.56 -2.29 -19.52
C GLU A 64 5.34 -1.42 -19.19
N PRO A 65 5.02 -1.26 -17.89
CA PRO A 65 3.97 -0.34 -17.47
C PRO A 65 4.41 1.12 -17.64
N VAL A 66 3.66 1.88 -18.42
CA VAL A 66 3.84 3.32 -18.64
C VAL A 66 2.67 4.06 -17.98
N GLY A 67 2.97 4.91 -17.01
CA GLY A 67 1.98 5.67 -16.24
C GLY A 67 2.60 6.45 -15.08
N TRP A 68 1.79 7.22 -14.36
CA TRP A 68 2.26 8.09 -13.26
C TRP A 68 3.00 7.35 -12.15
N PHE A 69 2.65 6.09 -11.92
CA PHE A 69 3.22 5.25 -10.87
C PHE A 69 3.93 4.00 -11.40
N GLY A 70 4.06 3.87 -12.73
CA GLY A 70 4.83 2.79 -13.35
C GLY A 70 4.34 1.37 -13.04
N VAL A 71 3.04 1.18 -12.74
CA VAL A 71 2.44 -0.14 -12.47
C VAL A 71 1.08 -0.25 -13.17
N ASN A 72 0.73 -1.45 -13.63
CA ASN A 72 -0.63 -1.78 -14.09
C ASN A 72 -1.37 -2.65 -13.05
N ARG A 73 -2.10 -2.00 -12.14
CA ARG A 73 -2.86 -2.60 -11.04
C ARG A 73 -4.05 -3.41 -11.53
N ASP A 74 -4.75 -2.95 -12.58
CA ASP A 74 -5.89 -3.68 -13.14
C ASP A 74 -5.43 -5.05 -13.68
N ALA A 75 -4.38 -5.08 -14.49
CA ALA A 75 -3.87 -6.32 -15.07
C ALA A 75 -3.42 -7.31 -13.97
N LYS A 76 -2.76 -6.81 -12.92
CA LYS A 76 -2.30 -7.62 -11.79
C LYS A 76 -3.48 -8.23 -11.02
N MET A 77 -4.50 -7.42 -10.69
CA MET A 77 -5.67 -7.88 -9.94
C MET A 77 -6.53 -8.87 -10.75
N ILE A 78 -6.69 -8.64 -12.05
CA ILE A 78 -7.37 -9.59 -12.94
C ILE A 78 -6.63 -10.92 -12.95
N GLY A 79 -5.30 -10.90 -13.02
CA GLY A 79 -4.48 -12.11 -12.98
C GLY A 79 -4.65 -12.92 -11.69
N TYR A 80 -4.78 -12.28 -10.53
CA TYR A 80 -5.09 -13.00 -9.28
C TYR A 80 -6.46 -13.66 -9.31
N PHE A 81 -7.47 -12.94 -9.80
CA PHE A 81 -8.84 -13.45 -9.84
C PHE A 81 -9.02 -14.55 -10.88
N GLU A 82 -8.33 -14.49 -12.02
CA GLU A 82 -8.29 -15.58 -13.00
C GLU A 82 -7.73 -16.87 -12.40
N ARG A 83 -6.67 -16.81 -11.60
CA ARG A 83 -6.13 -17.99 -10.90
C ARG A 83 -7.14 -18.63 -9.94
N LEU A 84 -8.07 -17.84 -9.42
CA LEU A 84 -9.14 -18.29 -8.53
C LEU A 84 -10.44 -18.64 -9.30
N GLY A 85 -10.46 -18.50 -10.63
CA GLY A 85 -11.66 -18.73 -11.45
C GLY A 85 -12.74 -17.66 -11.30
N ILE A 86 -12.40 -16.48 -10.79
CA ILE A 86 -13.34 -15.38 -10.51
C ILE A 86 -13.38 -14.40 -11.69
N HIS A 87 -14.57 -13.92 -12.03
CA HIS A 87 -14.80 -13.01 -13.15
C HIS A 87 -14.12 -11.63 -12.98
N LYS A 88 -13.57 -11.10 -14.09
CA LYS A 88 -12.87 -9.80 -14.18
C LYS A 88 -13.60 -8.63 -13.53
N ASN A 89 -14.92 -8.52 -13.69
CA ASN A 89 -15.68 -7.41 -13.12
C ASN A 89 -15.64 -7.39 -11.59
N VAL A 90 -15.57 -8.56 -10.95
CA VAL A 90 -15.45 -8.66 -9.49
C VAL A 90 -14.05 -8.23 -9.07
N ALA A 91 -13.01 -8.62 -9.83
CA ALA A 91 -11.62 -8.22 -9.59
C ALA A 91 -11.45 -6.69 -9.58
N LEU A 92 -11.99 -6.02 -10.62
CA LEU A 92 -11.94 -4.57 -10.74
C LEU A 92 -12.81 -3.88 -9.67
N GLY A 93 -14.00 -4.42 -9.39
CA GLY A 93 -14.86 -3.90 -8.33
C GLY A 93 -14.17 -3.95 -6.97
N SER A 94 -13.51 -5.05 -6.64
CA SER A 94 -12.71 -5.20 -5.41
C SER A 94 -11.53 -4.22 -5.40
N LEU A 95 -10.80 -4.08 -6.52
CA LEU A 95 -9.66 -3.17 -6.61
C LEU A 95 -10.03 -1.72 -6.30
N TYR A 96 -11.06 -1.19 -6.95
CA TYR A 96 -11.46 0.20 -6.76
C TYR A 96 -12.15 0.41 -5.40
N SER A 97 -12.84 -0.60 -4.86
CA SER A 97 -13.38 -0.53 -3.49
C SER A 97 -12.26 -0.39 -2.46
N ILE A 98 -11.19 -1.18 -2.62
CA ILE A 98 -9.99 -1.06 -1.80
C ILE A 98 -9.35 0.31 -2.00
N ALA A 99 -9.21 0.79 -3.24
CA ALA A 99 -8.64 2.10 -3.52
C ALA A 99 -9.36 3.24 -2.79
N VAL A 100 -10.71 3.22 -2.74
CA VAL A 100 -11.49 4.19 -1.97
C VAL A 100 -11.17 4.10 -0.48
N LEU A 101 -11.12 2.90 0.08
CA LEU A 101 -10.79 2.71 1.50
C LEU A 101 -9.40 3.25 1.85
N GLU A 102 -8.40 3.00 1.00
CA GLU A 102 -7.04 3.50 1.18
C GLU A 102 -6.99 5.03 1.15
N VAL A 103 -7.68 5.66 0.20
CA VAL A 103 -7.79 7.12 0.13
C VAL A 103 -8.45 7.68 1.41
N LEU A 104 -9.55 7.07 1.87
CA LEU A 104 -10.24 7.52 3.08
C LEU A 104 -9.36 7.40 4.33
N ILE A 105 -8.56 6.35 4.44
CA ILE A 105 -7.62 6.16 5.57
C ILE A 105 -6.48 7.17 5.49
N GLY A 106 -5.92 7.38 4.29
CA GLY A 106 -4.90 8.40 4.06
C GLY A 106 -5.38 9.78 4.46
N LEU A 107 -6.61 10.14 4.05
CA LEU A 107 -7.27 11.38 4.48
C LEU A 107 -7.53 11.41 5.99
N GLY A 108 -7.90 10.28 6.60
CA GLY A 108 -8.07 10.18 8.06
C GLY A 108 -6.78 10.50 8.84
N PHE A 109 -5.64 9.98 8.37
CA PHE A 109 -4.33 10.33 8.94
C PHE A 109 -4.02 11.81 8.75
N LEU A 110 -4.18 12.36 7.55
CA LEU A 110 -3.88 13.77 7.29
C LEU A 110 -4.83 14.71 8.06
N TYR A 111 -6.11 14.36 8.17
CA TYR A 111 -7.09 15.09 8.96
C TYR A 111 -6.70 15.15 10.45
N SER A 112 -6.09 14.08 10.97
CA SER A 112 -5.64 14.05 12.37
C SER A 112 -4.64 15.15 12.73
N LEU A 113 -3.90 15.69 11.75
CA LEU A 113 -2.99 16.83 11.96
C LEU A 113 -3.74 18.11 12.37
N PHE A 114 -5.01 18.23 11.97
CA PHE A 114 -5.85 19.40 12.22
C PHE A 114 -6.93 19.15 13.29
N ALA A 115 -7.05 17.92 13.79
CA ALA A 115 -8.14 17.49 14.64
C ALA A 115 -8.05 17.91 16.13
N GLY A 116 -7.05 18.74 16.49
CA GLY A 116 -6.89 19.27 17.84
C GLY A 116 -6.85 18.17 18.91
N GLU A 117 -7.75 18.23 19.88
CA GLU A 117 -7.84 17.28 21.00
C GLU A 117 -8.18 15.84 20.57
N ARG A 118 -8.91 15.67 19.45
CA ARG A 118 -9.29 14.35 18.93
C ARG A 118 -8.19 13.68 18.10
N ARG A 119 -7.05 14.35 17.89
CA ARG A 119 -5.92 13.84 17.09
C ARG A 119 -5.54 12.42 17.48
N HIS A 120 -5.38 12.17 18.77
CA HIS A 120 -4.88 10.88 19.26
C HIS A 120 -5.86 9.73 19.04
N ASP A 121 -7.15 9.97 19.24
CA ASP A 121 -8.19 8.96 19.03
C ASP A 121 -8.32 8.60 17.54
N ILE A 122 -8.27 9.61 16.67
CA ILE A 122 -8.30 9.42 15.21
C ILE A 122 -7.09 8.63 14.76
N VAL A 123 -5.88 9.01 15.18
CA VAL A 123 -4.65 8.30 14.82
C VAL A 123 -4.69 6.84 15.30
N ARG A 124 -5.15 6.60 16.54
CA ARG A 124 -5.28 5.21 17.05
C ARG A 124 -6.27 4.41 16.24
N LEU A 125 -7.41 5.00 15.87
CA LEU A 125 -8.41 4.34 15.04
C LEU A 125 -7.87 4.04 13.64
N THR A 126 -7.23 5.00 12.98
CA THR A 126 -6.69 4.80 11.64
C THR A 126 -5.58 3.75 11.62
N PHE A 127 -4.70 3.71 12.63
CA PHE A 127 -3.73 2.62 12.76
C PHE A 127 -4.37 1.25 12.92
N LYS A 128 -5.41 1.11 13.75
CA LYS A 128 -6.13 -0.16 13.92
C LYS A 128 -6.75 -0.64 12.61
N ILE A 129 -7.35 0.29 11.85
CA ILE A 129 -7.92 -0.02 10.53
C ILE A 129 -6.80 -0.45 9.57
N SER A 130 -5.69 0.30 9.49
CA SER A 130 -4.55 -0.02 8.64
C SER A 130 -3.97 -1.41 8.94
N MET A 131 -3.80 -1.76 10.21
CA MET A 131 -3.34 -3.10 10.62
C MET A 131 -4.33 -4.19 10.19
N GLY A 132 -5.64 -3.94 10.33
CA GLY A 132 -6.67 -4.87 9.86
C GLY A 132 -6.65 -5.07 8.34
N ILE A 133 -6.40 -4.00 7.57
CA ILE A 133 -6.28 -4.09 6.12
C ILE A 133 -5.03 -4.86 5.70
N PHE A 134 -3.86 -4.56 6.27
CA PHE A 134 -2.65 -5.32 5.96
C PHE A 134 -2.77 -6.80 6.30
N LEU A 135 -3.40 -7.13 7.44
CA LEU A 135 -3.69 -8.51 7.78
C LEU A 135 -4.59 -9.17 6.73
N SER A 136 -5.62 -8.47 6.25
CA SER A 136 -6.53 -8.96 5.21
C SER A 136 -5.80 -9.17 3.88
N PHE A 137 -4.89 -8.26 3.49
CA PHE A 137 -4.04 -8.42 2.32
C PHE A 137 -3.10 -9.62 2.46
N SER A 138 -2.44 -9.80 3.61
CA SER A 138 -1.59 -10.97 3.83
C SER A 138 -2.36 -12.29 3.71
N ILE A 139 -3.60 -12.35 4.20
CA ILE A 139 -4.46 -13.53 3.99
C ILE A 139 -4.74 -13.74 2.50
N PHE A 140 -5.11 -12.67 1.79
CA PHE A 140 -5.38 -12.72 0.36
C PHE A 140 -4.17 -13.16 -0.48
N ASP A 141 -2.97 -12.68 -0.14
CA ASP A 141 -1.73 -13.03 -0.84
C ASP A 141 -1.40 -14.52 -0.67
N ILE A 142 -1.66 -15.08 0.53
CA ILE A 142 -1.52 -16.52 0.78
C ILE A 142 -2.49 -17.32 -0.11
N LEU A 143 -3.74 -16.87 -0.22
CA LEU A 143 -4.76 -17.52 -1.06
C LEU A 143 -4.41 -17.46 -2.55
N CYS A 144 -3.85 -16.33 -3.01
CA CYS A 144 -3.44 -16.15 -4.41
C CYS A 144 -2.04 -16.73 -4.73
N GLY A 145 -1.32 -17.19 -3.70
CA GLY A 145 0.02 -17.74 -3.81
C GLY A 145 1.11 -16.71 -4.10
N ASP A 146 0.87 -15.42 -3.83
CA ASP A 146 1.84 -14.35 -4.08
C ASP A 146 2.74 -14.12 -2.86
N ARG A 147 3.94 -14.72 -2.89
CA ARG A 147 4.88 -14.64 -1.78
C ARG A 147 5.63 -13.31 -1.71
N THR A 148 5.73 -12.59 -2.83
CA THR A 148 6.40 -11.29 -2.90
C THR A 148 5.52 -10.23 -2.25
N GLU A 149 4.24 -10.15 -2.64
CA GLU A 149 3.30 -9.21 -2.02
C GLU A 149 3.09 -9.50 -0.53
N LEU A 150 3.02 -10.79 -0.14
CA LEU A 150 2.90 -11.20 1.26
C LEU A 150 4.04 -10.65 2.11
N TRP A 151 5.27 -10.67 1.57
CA TRP A 151 6.43 -10.14 2.27
C TRP A 151 6.32 -8.61 2.43
N GLU A 152 5.95 -7.90 1.37
CA GLU A 152 5.76 -6.45 1.40
C GLU A 152 4.67 -6.06 2.41
N HIS A 153 3.46 -6.61 2.30
CA HIS A 153 2.37 -6.34 3.24
C HIS A 153 2.72 -6.73 4.68
N GLY A 154 3.44 -7.85 4.88
CA GLY A 154 3.93 -8.27 6.18
C GLY A 154 4.89 -7.26 6.82
N THR A 155 5.83 -6.71 6.05
CA THR A 155 6.74 -5.67 6.56
C THR A 155 5.99 -4.39 6.95
N PHE A 156 5.01 -3.97 6.15
CA PHE A 156 4.18 -2.81 6.50
C PHE A 156 3.30 -3.06 7.73
N LEU A 157 2.77 -4.27 7.92
CA LEU A 157 2.03 -4.64 9.12
C LEU A 157 2.89 -4.53 10.38
N ILE A 158 4.11 -5.07 10.35
CA ILE A 158 5.06 -4.98 11.47
C ILE A 158 5.39 -3.52 11.75
N LEU A 159 5.72 -2.74 10.71
CA LEU A 159 6.04 -1.33 10.85
C LEU A 159 4.86 -0.52 11.40
N ALA A 160 3.63 -0.79 10.95
CA ALA A 160 2.41 -0.17 11.45
C ALA A 160 2.19 -0.49 12.93
N THR A 161 2.46 -1.74 13.33
CA THR A 161 2.34 -2.19 14.72
C THR A 161 3.36 -1.49 15.62
N ILE A 162 4.63 -1.41 15.20
CA ILE A 162 5.69 -0.69 15.93
C ILE A 162 5.33 0.79 16.10
N HIS A 163 4.88 1.45 15.03
CA HIS A 163 4.46 2.85 15.10
C HIS A 163 3.23 3.06 15.98
N TYR A 164 2.26 2.14 15.93
CA TYR A 164 1.10 2.19 16.80
C TYR A 164 1.50 2.06 18.28
N ILE A 165 2.39 1.12 18.59
CA ILE A 165 2.96 0.95 19.94
C ILE A 165 3.70 2.22 20.37
N TYR A 166 4.55 2.78 19.50
CA TYR A 166 5.25 4.04 19.78
C TYR A 166 4.28 5.18 20.10
N ILE A 167 3.18 5.30 19.35
CA ILE A 167 2.15 6.32 19.59
C ILE A 167 1.40 6.07 20.90
N LEU A 168 1.18 4.82 21.30
CA LEU A 168 0.61 4.50 22.61
C LEU A 168 1.52 4.94 23.76
N PHE A 169 2.84 4.75 23.63
CA PHE A 169 3.81 5.15 24.65
C PHE A 169 4.08 6.65 24.66
N ALA A 170 4.14 7.29 23.49
CA ALA A 170 4.45 8.72 23.35
C ALA A 170 3.26 9.63 23.66
N VAL A 171 2.04 9.08 23.68
CA VAL A 171 0.80 9.81 23.99
C VAL A 171 0.16 9.18 25.23
N PRO A 172 0.34 9.78 26.43
CA PRO A 172 -0.29 9.29 27.65
C PRO A 172 -1.81 9.33 27.46
N GLY A 173 -2.42 8.15 27.38
CA GLY A 173 -3.86 8.00 27.55
C GLY A 173 -4.15 7.70 29.02
N LYS A 174 -5.29 8.15 29.53
CA LYS A 174 -5.71 7.89 30.93
C LYS A 174 -5.63 6.41 31.35
N GLU A 175 -5.85 5.48 30.42
CA GLU A 175 -5.70 4.03 30.67
C GLU A 175 -4.24 3.56 30.65
N PHE A 176 -3.40 4.17 29.80
CA PHE A 176 -1.98 3.84 29.74
C PHE A 176 -1.24 4.40 30.96
N ASP A 177 -1.59 5.59 31.44
CA ASP A 177 -1.06 6.11 32.71
C ASP A 177 -1.32 5.12 33.85
N LYS A 178 -2.54 4.57 33.92
CA LYS A 178 -2.87 3.51 34.91
C LYS A 178 -2.04 2.23 34.75
N ILE A 179 -1.74 1.80 33.52
CA ILE A 179 -0.95 0.58 33.27
C ILE A 179 0.54 0.83 33.53
N ARG A 180 1.08 1.96 33.06
CA ARG A 180 2.45 2.42 33.34
C ARG A 180 2.68 2.53 34.83
N ASP A 181 1.81 3.23 35.54
CA ASP A 181 1.94 3.47 36.98
C ASP A 181 1.78 2.17 37.79
N LYS A 182 1.14 1.14 37.23
CA LYS A 182 1.03 -0.20 37.82
C LYS A 182 2.24 -1.11 37.52
N ILE A 183 3.01 -0.81 36.48
CA ILE A 183 4.22 -1.57 36.10
C ILE A 183 5.48 -0.92 36.70
N LEU A 184 5.47 0.40 36.86
CA LEU A 184 6.61 1.19 37.35
C LEU A 184 6.49 1.64 38.81
N GLY A 185 5.33 1.44 39.44
CA GLY A 185 5.09 1.64 40.88
C GLY A 185 5.00 0.31 41.60
#